data_AF-E1LLD1-F1
#
_entry.id   AF-E1LLD1-F1
#
_cell.length_a   1.000
_cell.length_b   1.000
_cell.length_c   1.000
_cell.angle_alpha   90.00
_cell.angle_beta   90.00
_cell.angle_gamma   90.00
#
_symmetry.space_group_name_H-M   'P 1'
#
loop_
_entity.id
_entity.type
_entity.pdbx_description
1 polymer ?
#
loop_
_entity_poly.entity_id
_entity_poly.type
_entity_poly.pdbx_seq_one_letter_code
_entity_poly.pdbx_strand_id
1 'polypeptide(L)'
;MKKLFLFSISILAISILTDCQPQSENTSSASSEAIASSTSSTSSTSEENKSVTSLINEESSLPSERKGMNISEIQNGDFSSVSGTWRNRTGIEFTFDKNGLVSDYSQISVEHAKEIDHYLKASSVSKDGGAGAAIAFLPAGIPITMSATSSSDNGYTD
;
A
#
# COMPACT_ATOMS: atom_id res chain seq x y z
N MET A 1 27.89 6.97 -51.24
CA MET A 1 28.65 5.70 -51.09
C MET A 1 27.81 4.76 -50.22
N LYS A 2 27.41 3.62 -50.78
CA LYS A 2 26.50 2.64 -50.16
C LYS A 2 27.15 2.01 -48.92
N LYS A 3 26.43 1.92 -47.80
CA LYS A 3 26.71 0.92 -46.75
C LYS A 3 25.47 0.05 -46.59
N LEU A 4 25.59 -1.15 -47.17
CA LEU A 4 24.60 -2.21 -47.14
C LEU A 4 24.76 -2.92 -45.79
N PHE A 5 23.80 -2.76 -44.88
CA PHE A 5 23.75 -3.53 -43.64
C PHE A 5 23.02 -4.84 -43.90
N LEU A 6 23.75 -5.95 -43.83
CA LEU A 6 23.21 -7.31 -43.91
C LEU A 6 22.74 -7.72 -42.51
N PHE A 7 21.42 -7.79 -42.29
CA PHE A 7 20.86 -8.39 -41.08
C PHE A 7 20.83 -9.92 -41.25
N SER A 8 21.67 -10.62 -40.48
CA SER A 8 21.65 -12.06 -40.35
C SER A 8 20.47 -12.47 -39.46
N ILE A 9 19.51 -13.18 -40.06
CA ILE A 9 18.38 -13.80 -39.36
C ILE A 9 18.89 -15.12 -38.78
N SER A 10 19.04 -15.19 -37.45
CA SER A 10 19.21 -16.45 -36.73
C SER A 10 17.90 -16.76 -36.02
N ILE A 11 17.20 -17.78 -36.53
CA ILE A 11 16.04 -18.40 -35.90
C ILE A 11 16.56 -19.58 -35.06
N LEU A 12 15.89 -19.82 -33.93
CA LEU A 12 15.53 -21.13 -33.36
C LEU A 12 16.07 -21.43 -31.95
N ALA A 13 15.18 -21.34 -30.95
CA ALA A 13 14.75 -22.49 -30.14
C ALA A 13 13.63 -22.08 -29.17
N ILE A 14 12.45 -22.65 -29.35
CA ILE A 14 11.30 -22.54 -28.44
C ILE A 14 11.50 -23.60 -27.35
N SER A 15 11.57 -23.20 -26.08
CA SER A 15 11.52 -24.14 -24.95
C SER A 15 10.06 -24.32 -24.51
N ILE A 16 9.61 -25.56 -24.57
CA ILE A 16 8.24 -26.02 -24.29
C ILE A 16 8.05 -26.21 -22.77
N LEU A 17 6.84 -25.91 -22.29
CA LEU A 17 6.39 -26.02 -20.89
C LEU A 17 6.46 -27.46 -20.36
N THR A 18 6.71 -27.62 -19.06
CA THR A 18 6.35 -28.82 -18.31
C THR A 18 5.56 -28.39 -17.08
N ASP A 19 4.28 -28.78 -17.06
CA ASP A 19 3.39 -28.71 -15.91
C ASP A 19 3.64 -29.92 -15.01
N CYS A 20 3.67 -29.72 -13.69
CA CYS A 20 3.87 -30.80 -12.71
C CYS A 20 2.79 -30.69 -11.63
N GLN A 21 1.71 -31.44 -11.83
CA GLN A 21 0.87 -32.07 -10.81
C GLN A 21 0.49 -33.46 -11.37
N PRO A 22 0.07 -34.47 -10.57
CA PRO A 22 -0.44 -34.50 -9.18
C PRO A 22 0.38 -35.55 -8.34
N GLN A 23 0.06 -36.06 -7.14
CA GLN A 23 -1.20 -36.39 -6.47
C GLN A 23 -0.92 -36.87 -5.01
N SER A 24 -1.89 -36.62 -4.13
CA SER A 24 -2.37 -37.34 -2.92
C SER A 24 -1.48 -38.22 -2.04
N GLU A 25 -1.66 -38.08 -0.72
CA GLU A 25 -2.19 -39.09 0.25
C GLU A 25 -1.95 -38.56 1.67
N ASN A 26 -2.71 -38.81 2.74
CA ASN A 26 -4.10 -39.20 3.00
C ASN A 26 -4.28 -39.11 4.55
N THR A 27 -5.53 -39.08 5.03
CA THR A 27 -5.97 -39.57 6.35
C THR A 27 -5.98 -38.63 7.58
N SER A 28 -7.14 -38.01 7.79
CA SER A 28 -8.06 -38.14 8.95
C SER A 28 -7.49 -38.29 10.37
N SER A 29 -7.95 -37.43 11.31
CA SER A 29 -8.83 -37.88 12.39
C SER A 29 -9.34 -36.74 13.28
N ALA A 30 -10.60 -36.90 13.68
CA ALA A 30 -11.19 -36.57 14.98
C ALA A 30 -11.48 -35.11 15.38
N SER A 31 -12.77 -34.82 15.26
CA SER A 31 -13.62 -33.89 16.01
C SER A 31 -13.35 -33.75 17.51
N SER A 32 -13.63 -32.56 18.05
CA SER A 32 -14.31 -32.36 19.35
C SER A 32 -14.95 -30.96 19.41
N GLU A 33 -16.28 -30.93 19.49
CA GLU A 33 -17.07 -29.80 19.99
C GLU A 33 -17.29 -29.97 21.50
N ALA A 34 -17.35 -28.87 22.27
CA ALA A 34 -18.46 -28.52 23.19
C ALA A 34 -18.12 -27.38 24.18
N ILE A 35 -18.85 -26.27 24.04
CA ILE A 35 -19.65 -25.50 25.02
C ILE A 35 -19.17 -25.38 26.50
N ALA A 36 -19.00 -24.14 26.97
CA ALA A 36 -19.63 -23.65 28.22
C ALA A 36 -19.58 -22.11 28.34
N SER A 37 -20.74 -21.56 28.69
CA SER A 37 -21.06 -20.15 28.96
C SER A 37 -20.84 -19.80 30.45
N SER A 38 -20.52 -18.53 30.77
CA SER A 38 -20.91 -17.76 31.97
C SER A 38 -20.13 -16.43 31.98
N THR A 39 -20.70 -15.24 31.75
CA THR A 39 -21.58 -14.40 32.59
C THR A 39 -20.87 -13.54 33.64
N SER A 40 -20.91 -12.22 33.39
CA SER A 40 -21.03 -11.04 34.31
C SER A 40 -19.88 -10.54 35.21
N SER A 41 -19.40 -9.34 34.84
CA SER A 41 -19.53 -8.03 35.53
C SER A 41 -18.76 -7.67 36.81
N THR A 42 -18.57 -6.33 36.94
CA THR A 42 -18.15 -5.48 38.08
C THR A 42 -16.63 -5.26 38.22
N SER A 43 -16.04 -4.07 37.98
CA SER A 43 -16.15 -2.69 38.53
C SER A 43 -15.62 -2.52 39.96
N SER A 44 -14.52 -1.75 40.12
CA SER A 44 -14.17 -0.78 41.19
C SER A 44 -12.64 -0.55 41.21
N THR A 45 -12.06 0.62 40.88
CA THR A 45 -11.94 1.91 41.62
C THR A 45 -10.61 2.07 42.39
N SER A 46 -9.85 3.10 41.97
CA SER A 46 -8.89 3.99 42.68
C SER A 46 -7.46 3.58 43.09
N GLU A 47 -6.51 4.29 42.45
CA GLU A 47 -5.40 5.12 42.97
C GLU A 47 -4.48 4.57 44.09
N GLU A 48 -3.17 4.42 43.79
CA GLU A 48 -2.08 5.08 44.57
C GLU A 48 -0.75 5.14 43.78
N ASN A 49 -0.23 6.36 43.72
CA ASN A 49 1.03 6.98 43.27
C ASN A 49 2.37 6.42 43.78
N LYS A 50 3.42 6.40 42.92
CA LYS A 50 4.72 7.07 43.21
C LYS A 50 5.64 7.21 41.99
N SER A 51 5.98 8.46 41.71
CA SER A 51 6.97 8.97 40.75
C SER A 51 8.39 8.41 40.94
N VAL A 52 9.05 8.05 39.83
CA VAL A 52 10.46 8.37 39.59
C VAL A 52 10.61 8.80 38.12
N THR A 53 10.52 10.11 37.92
CA THR A 53 10.93 10.80 36.71
C THR A 53 12.45 10.69 36.57
N SER A 54 12.93 9.87 35.65
CA SER A 54 14.34 9.83 35.26
C SER A 54 14.46 9.90 33.73
N LEU A 55 14.67 11.12 33.24
CA LEU A 55 15.63 11.42 32.17
C LEU A 55 15.54 10.54 30.91
N ILE A 56 14.50 10.77 30.11
CA ILE A 56 14.57 10.59 28.66
C ILE A 56 14.09 11.89 28.03
N ASN A 57 15.04 12.78 27.76
CA ASN A 57 14.91 13.83 26.74
C ASN A 57 14.95 13.16 25.35
N GLU A 58 14.03 12.25 25.08
CA GLU A 58 13.57 12.09 23.71
C GLU A 58 12.67 13.29 23.46
N GLU A 59 13.14 14.21 22.64
CA GLU A 59 12.28 15.16 21.95
C GLU A 59 11.35 14.35 21.04
N SER A 60 10.33 13.74 21.66
CA SER A 60 9.11 13.36 21.01
C SER A 60 8.51 14.68 20.55
N SER A 61 8.86 15.10 19.34
CA SER A 61 8.11 16.11 18.61
C SER A 61 6.67 15.64 18.66
N LEU A 62 5.87 16.27 19.54
CA LEU A 62 4.45 16.01 19.66
C LEU A 62 3.91 16.03 18.23
N PRO A 63 3.23 14.96 17.76
CA PRO A 63 2.74 14.96 16.40
C PRO A 63 1.85 16.18 16.25
N SER A 64 2.29 17.12 15.40
CA SER A 64 1.49 18.24 14.92
C SER A 64 0.07 17.73 14.72
N GLU A 65 -0.93 18.38 15.33
CA GLU A 65 -2.34 18.00 15.22
C GLU A 65 -2.60 17.51 13.79
N ARG A 66 -2.69 16.18 13.61
CA ARG A 66 -2.72 15.61 12.27
C ARG A 66 -4.11 15.89 11.72
N LYS A 67 -4.26 17.06 11.09
CA LYS A 67 -5.36 17.34 10.17
C LYS A 67 -5.38 16.16 9.20
N GLY A 68 -6.51 15.48 9.10
CA GLY A 68 -6.64 14.29 8.26
C GLY A 68 -6.20 14.56 6.83
N MET A 69 -5.95 13.48 6.07
CA MET A 69 -5.58 13.55 4.66
C MET A 69 -6.52 14.49 3.88
N ASN A 70 -5.93 15.47 3.19
CA ASN A 70 -6.66 16.44 2.37
C ASN A 70 -6.41 16.13 0.89
N ILE A 71 -7.39 15.50 0.24
CA ILE A 71 -7.27 15.06 -1.16
C ILE A 71 -7.20 16.23 -2.15
N SER A 72 -7.79 17.39 -1.83
CA SER A 72 -7.72 18.57 -2.69
C SER A 72 -6.33 19.20 -2.68
N GLU A 73 -5.63 19.18 -1.54
CA GLU A 73 -4.21 19.58 -1.47
C GLU A 73 -3.35 18.65 -2.35
N ILE A 74 -3.58 17.34 -2.23
CA ILE A 74 -2.83 16.33 -3.01
C ILE A 74 -3.05 16.51 -4.52
N GLN A 75 -4.27 16.78 -4.98
CA GLN A 75 -4.55 17.08 -6.40
C GLN A 75 -3.79 18.32 -6.91
N ASN A 76 -3.51 19.28 -6.04
CA ASN A 76 -2.72 20.47 -6.36
C ASN A 76 -1.20 20.24 -6.20
N GLY A 77 -0.78 19.01 -5.90
CA GLY A 77 0.63 18.65 -5.70
C GLY A 77 1.17 18.97 -4.31
N ASP A 78 0.32 19.34 -3.35
CA ASP A 78 0.70 19.53 -1.95
C ASP A 78 0.39 18.25 -1.15
N PHE A 79 1.45 17.57 -0.73
CA PHE A 79 1.36 16.30 0.01
C PHE A 79 1.56 16.49 1.52
N SER A 80 1.53 17.73 2.03
CA SER A 80 1.78 18.03 3.45
C SER A 80 0.84 17.27 4.39
N SER A 81 -0.43 17.10 4.02
CA SER A 81 -1.43 16.37 4.82
C SER A 81 -1.18 14.86 4.94
N VAL A 82 -0.29 14.29 4.11
CA VAL A 82 0.10 12.87 4.15
C VAL A 82 1.57 12.67 4.51
N SER A 83 2.26 13.74 4.87
CA SER A 83 3.68 13.69 5.21
C SER A 83 3.98 12.72 6.36
N GLY A 84 5.13 12.06 6.26
CA GLY A 84 5.58 11.02 7.19
C GLY A 84 5.82 9.68 6.52
N THR A 85 6.16 8.69 7.35
CA THR A 85 6.49 7.33 6.91
C THR A 85 5.29 6.40 7.11
N TRP A 86 4.84 5.81 6.01
CA TRP A 86 3.76 4.85 5.92
C TRP A 86 4.35 3.45 5.78
N ARG A 87 3.85 2.48 6.54
CA ARG A 87 4.33 1.09 6.47
C ARG A 87 3.18 0.15 6.18
N ASN A 88 3.34 -0.72 5.19
CA ASN A 88 2.35 -1.75 4.89
C ASN A 88 2.54 -2.98 5.80
N ARG A 89 1.63 -3.98 5.70
CA ARG A 89 1.69 -5.20 6.51
C ARG A 89 2.95 -6.05 6.28
N THR A 90 3.59 -5.93 5.11
CA THR A 90 4.83 -6.66 4.80
C THR A 90 6.08 -5.93 5.28
N GLY A 91 5.93 -4.77 5.95
CA GLY A 91 7.05 -3.98 6.46
C GLY A 91 7.69 -3.04 5.44
N ILE A 92 7.13 -2.90 4.25
CA ILE A 92 7.61 -1.94 3.25
C ILE A 92 7.19 -0.55 3.66
N GLU A 93 8.14 0.39 3.62
CA GLU A 93 7.95 1.78 4.00
C GLU A 93 7.90 2.72 2.79
N PHE A 94 7.02 3.71 2.86
CA PHE A 94 6.90 4.82 1.92
C PHE A 94 6.93 6.12 2.71
N THR A 95 7.88 6.99 2.37
CA THR A 95 8.01 8.30 3.04
C THR A 95 7.48 9.38 2.13
N PHE A 96 6.60 10.23 2.67
CA PHE A 96 6.06 11.39 1.99
C PHE A 96 6.58 12.66 2.64
N ASP A 97 6.97 13.64 1.83
CA ASP A 97 7.17 15.03 2.24
C ASP A 97 6.10 15.91 1.58
N LYS A 98 6.19 17.24 1.75
CA LYS A 98 5.26 18.19 1.12
C LYS A 98 5.23 18.13 -0.41
N ASN A 99 6.29 17.63 -1.04
CA ASN A 99 6.45 17.54 -2.49
C ASN A 99 6.03 16.16 -3.04
N GLY A 100 5.70 15.20 -2.18
CA GLY A 100 5.20 13.88 -2.56
C GLY A 100 6.08 12.75 -2.06
N LEU A 101 6.16 11.67 -2.85
CA LEU A 101 6.91 10.47 -2.49
C LEU A 101 8.42 10.76 -2.49
N VAL A 102 9.07 10.54 -1.36
CA VAL A 102 10.52 10.59 -1.20
C VAL A 102 11.10 9.28 -1.70
N SER A 103 11.50 9.26 -2.98
CA SER A 103 12.09 8.11 -3.66
C SER A 103 13.02 8.56 -4.78
N ASP A 104 14.10 7.84 -5.01
CA ASP A 104 15.02 8.10 -6.13
C ASP A 104 14.44 7.65 -7.48
N TYR A 105 13.52 6.68 -7.45
CA TYR A 105 13.06 5.98 -8.66
C TYR A 105 11.65 6.36 -9.09
N SER A 106 10.79 6.73 -8.14
CA SER A 106 9.36 6.92 -8.42
C SER A 106 8.85 8.23 -7.85
N GLN A 107 7.77 8.73 -8.45
CA GLN A 107 7.02 9.90 -7.99
C GLN A 107 5.53 9.62 -8.06
N ILE A 108 4.74 10.41 -7.34
CA ILE A 108 3.29 10.42 -7.53
C ILE A 108 2.96 11.43 -8.63
N SER A 109 2.30 10.95 -9.69
CA SER A 109 1.70 11.80 -10.72
C SER A 109 0.26 12.11 -10.35
N VAL A 110 -0.05 13.41 -10.33
CA VAL A 110 -1.40 13.94 -10.07
C VAL A 110 -2.11 14.40 -11.35
N GLU A 111 -1.44 14.30 -12.51
CA GLU A 111 -1.97 14.74 -13.82
C GLU A 111 -3.33 14.11 -14.14
N HIS A 112 -3.48 12.81 -13.83
CA HIS A 112 -4.69 12.04 -14.07
C HIS A 112 -5.41 11.66 -12.77
N ALA A 113 -5.10 12.33 -11.66
CA ALA A 113 -5.68 11.98 -10.37
C ALA A 113 -7.16 12.36 -10.32
N LYS A 114 -7.99 11.44 -9.85
CA LYS A 114 -9.45 11.60 -9.78
C LYS A 114 -9.98 11.20 -8.42
N GLU A 115 -10.84 12.04 -7.86
CA GLU A 115 -11.65 11.65 -6.72
C GLU A 115 -12.72 10.66 -7.19
N ILE A 116 -12.84 9.54 -6.47
CA ILE A 116 -13.83 8.49 -6.67
C ILE A 116 -14.30 8.11 -5.27
N ASP A 117 -15.60 8.12 -4.99
CA ASP A 117 -16.17 7.71 -3.69
C ASP A 117 -15.40 8.28 -2.47
N HIS A 118 -15.03 9.56 -2.51
CA HIS A 118 -14.30 10.29 -1.46
C HIS A 118 -12.85 9.85 -1.18
N TYR A 119 -12.25 9.05 -2.05
CA TYR A 119 -10.81 8.80 -2.09
C TYR A 119 -10.20 9.34 -3.39
N LEU A 120 -8.91 9.62 -3.38
CA LEU A 120 -8.20 10.07 -4.57
C LEU A 120 -7.41 8.91 -5.20
N LYS A 121 -7.71 8.58 -6.45
CA LYS A 121 -6.92 7.64 -7.25
C LYS A 121 -5.89 8.42 -8.05
N ALA A 122 -4.63 8.04 -7.95
CA ALA A 122 -3.50 8.63 -8.67
C ALA A 122 -2.56 7.52 -9.18
N SER A 123 -1.43 7.92 -9.77
CA SER A 123 -0.43 6.98 -10.27
C SER A 123 0.93 7.21 -9.60
N SER A 124 1.55 6.14 -9.13
CA SER A 124 3.00 6.13 -8.91
C SER A 124 3.67 5.77 -10.22
N VAL A 125 4.59 6.61 -10.70
CA VAL A 125 5.28 6.43 -11.99
C VAL A 125 6.78 6.52 -11.79
N SER A 126 7.55 5.85 -12.64
CA SER A 126 9.01 5.98 -12.66
C SER A 126 9.43 7.36 -13.12
N LYS A 127 10.46 7.92 -12.48
CA LYS A 127 11.00 9.26 -12.81
C LYS A 127 11.73 9.29 -14.16
N ASP A 128 12.26 8.17 -14.59
CA ASP A 128 12.95 7.95 -15.88
C ASP A 128 12.01 7.48 -17.00
N GLY A 129 10.71 7.38 -16.72
CA GLY A 129 9.71 6.84 -17.63
C GLY A 129 9.60 5.31 -17.54
N GLY A 130 8.44 4.77 -17.89
CA GLY A 130 8.17 3.33 -17.84
C GLY A 130 6.84 2.99 -17.18
N ALA A 131 6.75 1.76 -16.65
CA ALA A 131 5.54 1.27 -15.99
C ALA A 131 5.26 2.01 -14.67
N GLY A 132 3.98 2.12 -14.31
CA GLY A 132 3.53 2.71 -13.06
C GLY A 132 2.58 1.78 -12.30
N ALA A 133 2.24 2.18 -11.08
CA ALA A 133 1.25 1.53 -10.24
C ALA A 133 0.12 2.50 -9.90
N ALA A 134 -1.09 1.99 -9.72
CA ALA A 134 -2.17 2.78 -9.13
C ALA A 134 -1.90 2.98 -7.63
N ILE A 135 -2.15 4.19 -7.13
CA ILE A 135 -2.15 4.50 -5.70
C ILE A 135 -3.49 5.14 -5.35
N ALA A 136 -4.04 4.79 -4.19
CA ALA A 136 -5.25 5.39 -3.66
C ALA A 136 -4.93 6.09 -2.33
N PHE A 137 -5.34 7.35 -2.21
CA PHE A 137 -5.27 8.14 -0.99
C PHE A 137 -6.66 8.11 -0.34
N LEU A 138 -6.78 7.38 0.78
CA LEU A 138 -8.04 7.23 1.52
C LEU A 138 -8.00 8.06 2.81
N PRO A 139 -8.83 9.10 2.91
CA PRO A 139 -9.04 9.81 4.18
C PRO A 139 -9.56 8.88 5.29
N ALA A 140 -9.34 9.28 6.54
CA ALA A 140 -9.83 8.53 7.69
C ALA A 140 -11.36 8.38 7.64
N GLY A 141 -11.86 7.17 7.90
CA GLY A 141 -13.28 6.85 7.83
C GLY A 141 -13.77 6.44 6.43
N ILE A 142 -12.94 6.56 5.39
CA ILE A 142 -13.26 6.03 4.06
C ILE A 142 -12.89 4.54 4.02
N PRO A 143 -13.85 3.63 3.75
CA PRO A 143 -13.58 2.21 3.70
C PRO A 143 -12.72 1.84 2.49
N ILE A 144 -11.84 0.85 2.64
CA ILE A 144 -11.15 0.25 1.50
C ILE A 144 -12.16 -0.61 0.73
N THR A 145 -12.51 -0.17 -0.48
CA THR A 145 -13.44 -0.87 -1.38
C THR A 145 -12.70 -1.63 -2.46
N MET A 146 -13.39 -2.57 -3.13
CA MET A 146 -12.84 -3.18 -4.34
C MET A 146 -12.59 -2.16 -5.46
N SER A 147 -13.36 -1.07 -5.56
CA SER A 147 -13.10 -0.01 -6.55
C SER A 147 -11.76 0.69 -6.33
N ALA A 148 -11.34 0.83 -5.07
CA ALA A 148 -10.04 1.41 -4.72
C ALA A 148 -8.86 0.46 -5.03
N THR A 149 -9.04 -0.85 -4.83
CA THR A 149 -7.96 -1.84 -4.99
C THR A 149 -7.94 -2.54 -6.34
N SER A 150 -8.98 -2.37 -7.17
CA SER A 150 -9.04 -2.97 -8.51
C SER A 150 -8.48 -2.01 -9.56
N SER A 151 -7.81 -2.58 -10.55
CA SER A 151 -7.68 -1.88 -11.83
C SER A 151 -9.07 -1.80 -12.45
N SER A 152 -9.46 -0.62 -12.94
CA SER A 152 -10.54 -0.62 -13.93
C SER A 152 -10.06 -1.51 -15.07
N ASP A 153 -10.94 -2.38 -15.56
CA ASP A 153 -10.70 -3.21 -16.74
C ASP A 153 -10.01 -2.33 -17.79
N ASN A 154 -8.78 -2.68 -18.16
CA ASN A 154 -7.80 -1.79 -18.78
C ASN A 154 -8.13 -1.43 -20.23
N GLY A 155 -9.41 -1.50 -20.62
CA GLY A 155 -9.91 -1.17 -21.95
C GLY A 155 -9.31 -2.02 -23.08
N TYR A 156 -8.53 -3.05 -22.74
CA TYR A 156 -8.00 -4.00 -23.70
C TYR A 156 -9.07 -5.06 -23.92
N THR A 157 -9.91 -4.84 -24.93
CA THR A 157 -10.60 -5.93 -25.62
C THR A 157 -9.55 -6.64 -26.48
N ASP A 158 -9.41 -7.93 -26.24
CA ASP A 158 -8.70 -8.92 -27.04
C ASP A 158 -9.12 -8.95 -28.52
#